data_AF-A0A4Z2DC37-F1
#
_entry.id   AF-A0A4Z2DC37-F1
#
_cell.length_a   1.000
_cell.length_b   1.000
_cell.length_c   1.000
_cell.angle_alpha   90.00
_cell.angle_beta   90.00
_cell.angle_gamma   90.00
#
_symmetry.space_group_name_H-M   'P 1'
#
loop_
_entity.id
_entity.type
_entity.pdbx_description
1 polymer ?
#
loop_
_entity_poly.entity_id
_entity_poly.type
_entity_poly.pdbx_seq_one_letter_code
_entity_poly.pdbx_strand_id
1 'polypeptide(L)'
;MESSTTFALSIILHDAVKELKIIANVVDLMQKRKRKNDMSHSEAEEFVVKQMKKILDKYSFKYSASLQDIRVEMLKELQKTSKISEYPSIATNIEDSFLSTKYTEKLLKETFCLIDILEKLAEEIQATGSCDTLKQSVDMEELEFEEIERILERERKAREKIKEMKLKIQEKNEERVKIVEQGKEDIASLKDHVQEMKAKIIMEEKYITRYSTVKLEEFQSQCDQKEDKIKGQMNFIQSNRSIEERVHAEFTSYLNDRISYLKKHEEYWQEKSDKDIMQFKQELNQLKDKKEKNLNKLKELSSLYKEYEAVVLSDRIEKEKARQREEQAELELHAACKIQNWWRTICVQHNLGPYGKKKRKGKGSKGKKEKGKKK
;
A
#
# COMPACT_ATOMS: atom_id res chain seq x y z
N MET A 1 -23.08 -100.29 -85.38
CA MET A 1 -23.95 -99.60 -86.37
C MET A 1 -23.60 -98.12 -86.55
N GLU A 2 -22.52 -97.63 -85.95
CA GLU A 2 -22.21 -96.21 -85.71
C GLU A 2 -21.73 -95.44 -86.96
N SER A 3 -21.22 -96.14 -87.98
CA SER A 3 -20.70 -95.52 -89.21
C SER A 3 -21.76 -94.72 -90.00
N SER A 4 -23.02 -95.15 -89.99
CA SER A 4 -24.11 -94.43 -90.68
C SER A 4 -24.49 -93.15 -89.92
N THR A 5 -24.49 -93.18 -88.59
CA THR A 5 -24.83 -92.02 -87.74
C THR A 5 -23.71 -90.99 -87.68
N THR A 6 -22.44 -91.39 -87.66
CA THR A 6 -21.29 -90.47 -87.72
C THR A 6 -21.19 -89.76 -89.06
N PHE A 7 -21.39 -90.47 -90.17
CA PHE A 7 -21.44 -89.87 -91.52
C PHE A 7 -22.60 -88.88 -91.66
N ALA A 8 -23.79 -89.21 -91.14
CA ALA A 8 -24.92 -88.28 -91.11
C ALA A 8 -24.65 -87.02 -90.26
N LEU A 9 -23.96 -87.17 -89.12
CA LEU A 9 -23.55 -86.03 -88.28
C LEU A 9 -22.54 -85.11 -88.99
N SER A 10 -21.51 -85.67 -89.63
CA SER A 10 -20.54 -84.87 -90.41
C SER A 10 -21.22 -84.09 -91.55
N ILE A 11 -22.16 -84.69 -92.27
CA ILE A 11 -22.96 -83.99 -93.29
C ILE A 11 -23.76 -82.81 -92.70
N ILE A 12 -24.43 -83.02 -91.55
CA ILE A 12 -25.21 -81.98 -90.87
C ILE A 12 -24.29 -80.85 -90.37
N LEU A 13 -23.11 -81.18 -89.84
CA LEU A 13 -22.13 -80.20 -89.38
C LEU A 13 -21.57 -79.37 -90.56
N HIS A 14 -21.21 -80.00 -91.67
CA HIS A 14 -20.77 -79.26 -92.87
C HIS A 14 -21.86 -78.41 -93.52
N ASP A 15 -23.15 -78.76 -93.37
CA ASP A 15 -24.27 -77.92 -93.83
C ASP A 15 -24.51 -76.74 -92.89
N ALA A 16 -24.46 -76.98 -91.57
CA ALA A 16 -24.53 -75.93 -90.55
C ALA A 16 -23.35 -74.93 -90.67
N VAL A 17 -22.13 -75.41 -90.90
CA VAL A 17 -20.94 -74.60 -91.22
C VAL A 17 -21.19 -73.68 -92.42
N LYS A 18 -21.76 -74.19 -93.52
CA LYS A 18 -22.02 -73.39 -94.73
C LYS A 18 -23.05 -72.30 -94.45
N GLU A 19 -24.12 -72.64 -93.74
CA GLU A 19 -25.17 -71.67 -93.39
C GLU A 19 -24.69 -70.63 -92.36
N LEU A 20 -23.84 -71.03 -91.40
CA LEU A 20 -23.16 -70.10 -90.48
C LEU A 20 -22.16 -69.18 -91.22
N LYS A 21 -21.37 -69.71 -92.16
CA LYS A 21 -20.49 -68.90 -93.03
C LYS A 21 -21.28 -67.92 -93.89
N ILE A 22 -22.46 -68.30 -94.37
CA ILE A 22 -23.38 -67.39 -95.08
C ILE A 22 -23.85 -66.27 -94.14
N ILE A 23 -24.29 -66.59 -92.92
CA ILE A 23 -24.69 -65.58 -91.92
C ILE A 23 -23.52 -64.63 -91.58
N ALA A 24 -22.34 -65.17 -91.26
CA ALA A 24 -21.18 -64.38 -90.85
C ALA A 24 -20.73 -63.40 -91.95
N ASN A 25 -20.65 -63.87 -93.20
CA ASN A 25 -20.36 -63.01 -94.35
C ASN A 25 -21.44 -61.93 -94.57
N VAL A 26 -22.72 -62.25 -94.37
CA VAL A 26 -23.81 -61.28 -94.49
C VAL A 26 -23.75 -60.22 -93.38
N VAL A 27 -23.43 -60.59 -92.13
CA VAL A 27 -23.28 -59.65 -91.00
C VAL A 27 -22.04 -58.75 -91.15
N ASP A 28 -20.91 -59.30 -91.62
CA ASP A 28 -19.71 -58.53 -91.98
C ASP A 28 -19.98 -57.56 -93.14
N LEU A 29 -20.71 -57.99 -94.17
CA LEU A 29 -21.18 -57.10 -95.25
C LEU A 29 -22.09 -55.98 -94.72
N MET A 30 -22.98 -56.26 -93.75
CA MET A 30 -23.79 -55.22 -93.10
C MET A 30 -22.93 -54.23 -92.30
N GLN A 31 -21.92 -54.68 -91.53
CA GLN A 31 -20.98 -53.77 -90.88
C GLN A 31 -20.23 -52.88 -91.89
N LYS A 32 -19.74 -53.48 -92.99
CA LYS A 32 -19.03 -52.78 -94.08
C LYS A 32 -19.92 -51.79 -94.84
N ARG A 33 -21.25 -51.96 -94.81
CA ARG A 33 -22.24 -51.01 -95.33
C ARG A 33 -22.61 -49.92 -94.31
N LYS A 34 -22.83 -50.29 -93.04
CA LYS A 34 -23.12 -49.35 -91.93
C LYS A 34 -21.98 -48.33 -91.73
N ARG A 35 -20.72 -48.74 -91.97
CA ARG A 35 -19.53 -47.85 -92.02
C ARG A 35 -19.48 -46.89 -93.24
N LYS A 36 -20.49 -46.89 -94.13
CA LYS A 36 -20.54 -46.07 -95.36
C LYS A 36 -21.77 -45.15 -95.49
N ASN A 37 -22.67 -45.10 -94.50
CA ASN A 37 -23.85 -44.21 -94.46
C ASN A 37 -24.82 -44.31 -95.67
N ASP A 38 -25.10 -45.52 -96.16
CA ASP A 38 -26.09 -45.73 -97.24
C ASP A 38 -27.50 -45.98 -96.67
N MET A 39 -28.46 -45.11 -97.01
CA MET A 39 -29.84 -45.14 -96.49
C MET A 39 -30.74 -46.13 -97.26
N SER A 40 -30.55 -47.43 -97.04
CA SER A 40 -31.54 -48.47 -97.38
C SER A 40 -31.43 -49.65 -96.41
N HIS A 41 -32.01 -49.50 -95.22
CA HIS A 41 -31.86 -50.47 -94.12
C HIS A 41 -32.84 -51.66 -94.18
N SER A 42 -34.10 -51.44 -94.58
CA SER A 42 -35.19 -52.38 -94.32
C SER A 42 -35.04 -53.76 -94.98
N GLU A 43 -34.79 -53.81 -96.30
CA GLU A 43 -34.82 -55.09 -97.04
C GLU A 43 -33.64 -56.01 -96.70
N ALA A 44 -32.46 -55.43 -96.45
CA ALA A 44 -31.27 -56.20 -96.09
C ALA A 44 -31.39 -56.78 -94.69
N GLU A 45 -31.85 -55.98 -93.72
CA GLU A 45 -32.05 -56.43 -92.34
C GLU A 45 -33.19 -57.45 -92.24
N GLU A 46 -34.31 -57.25 -92.95
CA GLU A 46 -35.36 -58.26 -93.07
C GLU A 46 -34.80 -59.55 -93.68
N PHE A 47 -33.97 -59.49 -94.72
CA PHE A 47 -33.33 -60.67 -95.30
C PHE A 47 -32.42 -61.40 -94.29
N VAL A 48 -31.60 -60.70 -93.50
CA VAL A 48 -30.76 -61.34 -92.47
C VAL A 48 -31.62 -62.03 -91.42
N VAL A 49 -32.62 -61.32 -90.88
CA VAL A 49 -33.56 -61.89 -89.88
C VAL A 49 -34.31 -63.08 -90.47
N LYS A 50 -34.72 -63.03 -91.74
CA LYS A 50 -35.45 -64.09 -92.45
C LYS A 50 -34.58 -65.32 -92.75
N GLN A 51 -33.29 -65.14 -93.07
CA GLN A 51 -32.35 -66.26 -93.17
C GLN A 51 -32.01 -66.86 -91.81
N MET A 52 -31.72 -66.03 -90.80
CA MET A 52 -31.51 -66.49 -89.41
C MET A 52 -32.71 -67.29 -88.90
N LYS A 53 -33.93 -66.79 -89.14
CA LYS A 53 -35.18 -67.47 -88.74
C LYS A 53 -35.39 -68.77 -89.54
N LYS A 54 -35.17 -68.76 -90.86
CA LYS A 54 -35.23 -69.98 -91.69
C LYS A 54 -34.23 -71.06 -91.26
N ILE A 55 -33.02 -70.67 -90.87
CA ILE A 55 -31.97 -71.57 -90.36
C ILE A 55 -32.33 -72.08 -88.96
N LEU A 56 -32.85 -71.21 -88.09
CA LEU A 56 -33.41 -71.59 -86.79
C LEU A 56 -34.54 -72.61 -86.95
N ASP A 57 -35.52 -72.35 -87.82
CA ASP A 57 -36.65 -73.24 -88.11
C ASP A 57 -36.17 -74.60 -88.69
N LYS A 58 -35.17 -74.58 -89.58
CA LYS A 58 -34.57 -75.77 -90.21
C LYS A 58 -33.94 -76.71 -89.18
N TYR A 59 -33.19 -76.20 -88.21
CA TYR A 59 -32.52 -77.04 -87.20
C TYR A 59 -33.35 -77.23 -85.92
N SER A 60 -34.34 -76.38 -85.63
CA SER A 60 -35.16 -76.49 -84.41
C SER A 60 -36.11 -77.69 -84.39
N PHE A 61 -36.32 -78.38 -85.53
CA PHE A 61 -37.25 -79.49 -85.68
C PHE A 61 -36.93 -80.74 -84.81
N LYS A 62 -35.81 -80.74 -84.06
CA LYS A 62 -35.50 -81.73 -83.00
C LYS A 62 -35.28 -81.14 -81.59
N TYR A 63 -35.42 -79.82 -81.41
CA TYR A 63 -34.98 -79.12 -80.18
C TYR A 63 -36.08 -78.86 -79.13
N SER A 64 -37.36 -79.11 -79.43
CA SER A 64 -38.48 -78.54 -78.68
C SER A 64 -38.71 -79.10 -77.28
N ALA A 65 -38.36 -80.36 -77.00
CA ALA A 65 -38.79 -81.05 -75.77
C ALA A 65 -37.85 -80.85 -74.56
N SER A 66 -36.56 -81.20 -74.67
CA SER A 66 -35.71 -81.42 -73.49
C SER A 66 -34.95 -80.19 -72.96
N LEU A 67 -34.87 -79.11 -73.72
CA LEU A 67 -34.10 -77.90 -73.36
C LEU A 67 -34.97 -76.70 -72.99
N GLN A 68 -36.28 -76.76 -73.19
CA GLN A 68 -37.18 -75.70 -72.72
C GLN A 68 -37.22 -75.63 -71.18
N ASP A 69 -37.29 -76.77 -70.49
CA ASP A 69 -37.26 -76.82 -69.03
C ASP A 69 -35.97 -76.23 -68.45
N ILE A 70 -34.80 -76.61 -69.01
CA ILE A 70 -33.49 -76.08 -68.58
C ILE A 70 -33.42 -74.56 -68.79
N ARG A 71 -33.96 -74.04 -69.90
CA ARG A 71 -34.01 -72.60 -70.16
C ARG A 71 -34.97 -71.87 -69.20
N VAL A 72 -36.10 -72.48 -68.86
CA VAL A 72 -37.05 -71.95 -67.87
C VAL A 72 -36.43 -71.93 -66.46
N GLU A 73 -35.69 -72.97 -66.08
CA GLU A 73 -35.08 -73.05 -64.73
C GLU A 73 -33.89 -72.08 -64.57
N MET A 74 -33.02 -71.93 -65.59
CA MET A 74 -31.99 -70.89 -65.57
C MET A 74 -32.57 -69.48 -65.44
N LEU A 75 -33.70 -69.18 -66.10
CA LEU A 75 -34.35 -67.87 -66.00
C LEU A 75 -34.95 -67.63 -64.59
N LYS A 76 -35.41 -68.68 -63.89
CA LYS A 76 -35.82 -68.57 -62.48
C LYS A 76 -34.64 -68.32 -61.54
N GLU A 77 -33.51 -69.00 -61.72
CA GLU A 77 -32.32 -68.77 -60.89
C GLU A 77 -31.74 -67.37 -61.09
N LEU A 78 -31.67 -66.89 -62.34
CA LEU A 78 -31.30 -65.50 -62.62
C LEU A 78 -32.21 -64.50 -61.90
N GLN A 79 -33.52 -64.75 -61.83
CA GLN A 79 -34.43 -63.94 -61.01
C GLN A 79 -34.19 -64.07 -59.50
N LYS A 80 -33.82 -65.24 -58.96
CA LYS A 80 -33.47 -65.39 -57.54
C LYS A 80 -32.23 -64.58 -57.14
N THR A 81 -31.28 -64.38 -58.06
CA THR A 81 -30.05 -63.59 -57.79
C THR A 81 -30.29 -62.07 -57.72
N SER A 82 -31.50 -61.56 -57.97
CA SER A 82 -31.79 -60.12 -58.08
C SER A 82 -31.85 -59.36 -56.74
N LYS A 83 -30.78 -59.40 -55.93
CA LYS A 83 -30.51 -58.41 -54.86
C LYS A 83 -29.63 -57.25 -55.35
N ILE A 84 -29.83 -56.83 -56.60
CA ILE A 84 -29.21 -55.64 -57.19
C ILE A 84 -30.34 -54.66 -57.58
N SER A 85 -30.86 -53.97 -56.57
CA SER A 85 -31.99 -53.04 -56.69
C SER A 85 -31.60 -51.63 -56.25
N GLU A 86 -30.45 -51.12 -56.73
CA GLU A 86 -29.98 -49.77 -56.36
C GLU A 86 -29.16 -49.07 -57.46
N TYR A 87 -29.53 -49.28 -58.73
CA TYR A 87 -29.05 -48.46 -59.87
C TYR A 87 -30.20 -48.16 -60.85
N PRO A 88 -30.48 -46.87 -61.15
CA PRO A 88 -31.50 -46.51 -62.15
C PRO A 88 -31.11 -46.90 -63.59
N SER A 89 -32.13 -47.23 -64.39
CA SER A 89 -32.10 -47.19 -65.87
C SER A 89 -31.03 -48.02 -66.60
N ILE A 90 -31.02 -49.34 -66.38
CA ILE A 90 -30.38 -50.28 -67.33
C ILE A 90 -31.34 -50.68 -68.46
N ALA A 91 -32.66 -50.66 -68.24
CA ALA A 91 -33.67 -51.15 -69.20
C ALA A 91 -33.57 -50.52 -70.61
N THR A 92 -33.29 -49.21 -70.70
CA THR A 92 -33.15 -48.48 -71.99
C THR A 92 -31.84 -48.76 -72.72
N ASN A 93 -30.86 -49.41 -72.09
CA ASN A 93 -29.54 -49.69 -72.69
C ASN A 93 -29.45 -51.08 -73.33
N ILE A 94 -30.46 -51.95 -73.16
CA ILE A 94 -30.42 -53.34 -73.65
C ILE A 94 -30.66 -53.40 -75.17
N GLU A 95 -31.54 -52.58 -75.71
CA GLU A 95 -31.82 -52.54 -77.16
C GLU A 95 -30.64 -51.96 -77.95
N ASP A 96 -30.02 -50.87 -77.46
CA ASP A 96 -28.79 -50.30 -78.05
C ASP A 96 -27.56 -51.25 -77.92
N SER A 97 -27.55 -52.14 -76.92
CA SER A 97 -26.43 -53.07 -76.70
C SER A 97 -26.21 -54.01 -77.89
N PHE A 98 -27.28 -54.58 -78.46
CA PHE A 98 -27.19 -55.51 -79.60
C PHE A 98 -26.70 -54.86 -80.90
N LEU A 99 -26.83 -53.54 -81.03
CA LEU A 99 -26.45 -52.77 -82.23
C LEU A 99 -25.09 -52.05 -82.10
N SER A 100 -24.44 -52.15 -80.94
CA SER A 100 -23.12 -51.61 -80.66
C SER A 100 -22.05 -52.23 -81.58
N THR A 101 -21.13 -51.40 -82.09
CA THR A 101 -20.00 -51.88 -82.91
C THR A 101 -19.12 -52.85 -82.13
N LYS A 102 -18.87 -52.60 -80.84
CA LYS A 102 -18.08 -53.51 -79.98
C LYS A 102 -18.78 -54.85 -79.76
N TYR A 103 -20.10 -54.86 -79.63
CA TYR A 103 -20.87 -56.10 -79.49
C TYR A 103 -20.86 -56.90 -80.79
N THR A 104 -21.13 -56.25 -81.92
CA THR A 104 -21.16 -56.94 -83.24
C THR A 104 -19.77 -57.37 -83.73
N GLU A 105 -18.70 -56.65 -83.38
CA GLU A 105 -17.31 -57.09 -83.61
C GLU A 105 -16.89 -58.24 -82.69
N LYS A 106 -17.42 -58.33 -81.46
CA LYS A 106 -17.25 -59.51 -80.59
C LYS A 106 -18.02 -60.72 -81.17
N LEU A 107 -19.29 -60.54 -81.51
CA LEU A 107 -20.16 -61.57 -82.10
C LEU A 107 -19.59 -62.15 -83.41
N LEU A 108 -18.98 -61.32 -84.27
CA LEU A 108 -18.31 -61.80 -85.48
C LEU A 108 -17.07 -62.64 -85.16
N LYS A 109 -16.26 -62.29 -84.15
CA LYS A 109 -15.12 -63.12 -83.73
C LYS A 109 -15.59 -64.46 -83.16
N GLU A 110 -16.60 -64.44 -82.32
CA GLU A 110 -17.20 -65.65 -81.72
C GLU A 110 -17.80 -66.56 -82.81
N THR A 111 -18.54 -66.01 -83.78
CA THR A 111 -19.08 -66.83 -84.89
C THR A 111 -18.01 -67.37 -85.82
N PHE A 112 -16.93 -66.63 -86.12
CA PHE A 112 -15.81 -67.18 -86.89
C PHE A 112 -15.04 -68.27 -86.12
N CYS A 113 -14.82 -68.11 -84.81
CA CYS A 113 -14.23 -69.17 -83.98
C CYS A 113 -15.11 -70.43 -83.96
N LEU A 114 -16.43 -70.28 -83.76
CA LEU A 114 -17.38 -71.39 -83.82
C LEU A 114 -17.41 -72.07 -85.19
N ILE A 115 -17.28 -71.33 -86.29
CA ILE A 115 -17.16 -71.89 -87.65
C ILE A 115 -15.88 -72.73 -87.76
N ASP A 116 -14.73 -72.22 -87.32
CA ASP A 116 -13.44 -72.93 -87.37
C ASP A 116 -13.43 -74.18 -86.47
N ILE A 117 -14.10 -74.14 -85.32
CA ILE A 117 -14.28 -75.30 -84.42
C ILE A 117 -15.19 -76.34 -85.06
N LEU A 118 -16.32 -75.92 -85.65
CA LEU A 118 -17.29 -76.82 -86.30
C LEU A 118 -16.75 -77.46 -87.58
N GLU A 119 -15.86 -76.80 -88.33
CA GLU A 119 -15.17 -77.43 -89.47
C GLU A 119 -14.18 -78.50 -89.00
N LYS A 120 -13.31 -78.19 -88.03
CA LYS A 120 -12.39 -79.19 -87.46
C LYS A 120 -13.13 -80.36 -86.85
N LEU A 121 -14.25 -80.12 -86.17
CA LEU A 121 -15.11 -81.17 -85.62
C LEU A 121 -15.77 -82.02 -86.72
N ALA A 122 -16.21 -81.41 -87.82
CA ALA A 122 -16.78 -82.16 -88.95
C ALA A 122 -15.74 -83.06 -89.64
N GLU A 123 -14.49 -82.57 -89.75
CA GLU A 123 -13.33 -83.32 -90.25
C GLU A 123 -12.89 -84.43 -89.27
N GLU A 124 -12.80 -84.15 -87.96
CA GLU A 124 -12.46 -85.15 -86.92
C GLU A 124 -13.48 -86.30 -86.87
N ILE A 125 -14.78 -85.98 -86.90
CA ILE A 125 -15.86 -86.98 -86.92
C ILE A 125 -15.83 -87.80 -88.22
N GLN A 126 -15.42 -87.20 -89.35
CA GLN A 126 -15.30 -87.92 -90.62
C GLN A 126 -14.04 -88.81 -90.70
N ALA A 127 -12.92 -88.38 -90.11
CA ALA A 127 -11.63 -89.05 -90.23
C ALA A 127 -11.33 -90.06 -89.09
N THR A 128 -11.80 -89.78 -87.87
CA THR A 128 -11.47 -90.57 -86.66
C THR A 128 -12.69 -90.97 -85.84
N GLY A 129 -13.79 -90.22 -85.93
CA GLY A 129 -14.98 -90.41 -85.10
C GLY A 129 -14.86 -89.85 -83.68
N SER A 130 -13.79 -89.12 -83.35
CA SER A 130 -13.63 -88.41 -82.08
C SER A 130 -14.15 -86.95 -82.14
N CYS A 131 -14.13 -86.26 -81.01
CA CYS A 131 -14.58 -84.87 -80.84
C CYS A 131 -13.60 -84.03 -80.00
N ASP A 132 -12.30 -84.36 -80.07
CA ASP A 132 -11.28 -83.81 -79.16
C ASP A 132 -11.00 -82.32 -79.38
N THR A 133 -11.09 -81.78 -80.60
CA THR A 133 -10.95 -80.33 -80.83
C THR A 133 -12.08 -79.54 -80.17
N LEU A 134 -13.33 -80.02 -80.21
CA LEU A 134 -14.44 -79.36 -79.52
C LEU A 134 -14.19 -79.36 -78.01
N LYS A 135 -13.75 -80.50 -77.45
CA LYS A 135 -13.46 -80.61 -76.03
C LYS A 135 -12.34 -79.66 -75.60
N GLN A 136 -11.20 -79.65 -76.31
CA GLN A 136 -10.09 -78.75 -76.01
C GLN A 136 -10.49 -77.27 -76.12
N SER A 137 -11.39 -76.92 -77.03
CA SER A 137 -11.90 -75.55 -77.12
C SER A 137 -12.80 -75.16 -75.94
N VAL A 138 -13.61 -76.09 -75.42
CA VAL A 138 -14.42 -75.87 -74.21
C VAL A 138 -13.52 -75.80 -72.98
N ASP A 139 -12.58 -76.74 -72.82
CA ASP A 139 -11.60 -76.74 -71.72
C ASP A 139 -10.80 -75.41 -71.68
N MET A 140 -10.48 -74.83 -72.85
CA MET A 140 -9.82 -73.51 -72.96
C MET A 140 -10.75 -72.33 -72.63
N GLU A 141 -12.00 -72.34 -73.09
CA GLU A 141 -12.97 -71.27 -72.81
C GLU A 141 -13.38 -71.24 -71.33
N GLU A 142 -13.46 -72.41 -70.67
CA GLU A 142 -13.62 -72.52 -69.22
C GLU A 142 -12.42 -71.92 -68.46
N LEU A 143 -11.18 -72.17 -68.90
CA LEU A 143 -9.97 -71.58 -68.30
C LEU A 143 -9.89 -70.04 -68.48
N GLU A 144 -10.31 -69.52 -69.63
CA GLU A 144 -10.43 -68.06 -69.82
C GLU A 144 -11.54 -67.46 -68.93
N PHE A 145 -12.68 -68.15 -68.80
CA PHE A 145 -13.76 -67.73 -67.90
C PHE A 145 -13.32 -67.71 -66.43
N GLU A 146 -12.58 -68.74 -65.96
CA GLU A 146 -12.00 -68.75 -64.62
C GLU A 146 -11.05 -67.57 -64.39
N GLU A 147 -10.18 -67.22 -65.34
CA GLU A 147 -9.25 -66.10 -65.16
C GLU A 147 -10.00 -64.76 -65.16
N ILE A 148 -11.02 -64.61 -65.99
CA ILE A 148 -11.91 -63.45 -65.98
C ILE A 148 -12.62 -63.33 -64.62
N GLU A 149 -13.12 -64.42 -64.04
CA GLU A 149 -13.72 -64.40 -62.70
C GLU A 149 -12.68 -64.08 -61.61
N ARG A 150 -11.48 -64.69 -61.66
CA ARG A 150 -10.37 -64.35 -60.76
C ARG A 150 -9.97 -62.88 -60.86
N ILE A 151 -10.03 -62.26 -62.04
CA ILE A 151 -9.78 -60.82 -62.24
C ILE A 151 -10.94 -59.99 -61.67
N LEU A 152 -12.19 -60.35 -61.97
CA LEU A 152 -13.39 -59.67 -61.49
C LEU A 152 -13.45 -59.63 -59.96
N GLU A 153 -13.10 -60.73 -59.30
CA GLU A 153 -13.08 -60.86 -57.84
C GLU A 153 -11.92 -60.08 -57.19
N ARG A 154 -10.75 -60.01 -57.85
CA ARG A 154 -9.66 -59.11 -57.46
C ARG A 154 -10.10 -57.64 -57.53
N GLU A 155 -10.76 -57.26 -58.62
CA GLU A 155 -11.27 -55.90 -58.85
C GLU A 155 -12.41 -55.52 -57.89
N ARG A 156 -13.32 -56.46 -57.57
CA ARG A 156 -14.36 -56.31 -56.54
C ARG A 156 -13.72 -55.98 -55.18
N LYS A 157 -12.79 -56.81 -54.71
CA LYS A 157 -12.04 -56.61 -53.46
C LYS A 157 -11.22 -55.31 -53.45
N ALA A 158 -10.63 -54.92 -54.59
CA ALA A 158 -9.93 -53.64 -54.71
C ALA A 158 -10.89 -52.45 -54.56
N ARG A 159 -12.07 -52.49 -55.19
CA ARG A 159 -13.10 -51.44 -55.10
C ARG A 159 -13.69 -51.32 -53.70
N GLU A 160 -13.94 -52.43 -53.02
CA GLU A 160 -14.39 -52.43 -51.62
C GLU A 160 -13.34 -51.79 -50.71
N LYS A 161 -12.06 -52.18 -50.83
CA LYS A 161 -10.96 -51.60 -50.05
C LYS A 161 -10.74 -50.11 -50.35
N ILE A 162 -10.94 -49.67 -51.59
CA ILE A 162 -10.92 -48.24 -51.96
C ILE A 162 -12.12 -47.49 -51.33
N LYS A 163 -13.31 -48.09 -51.28
CA LYS A 163 -14.49 -47.50 -50.62
C LYS A 163 -14.27 -47.38 -49.10
N GLU A 164 -13.74 -48.42 -48.46
CA GLU A 164 -13.36 -48.44 -47.05
C GLU A 164 -12.31 -47.37 -46.73
N MET A 165 -11.24 -47.27 -47.53
CA MET A 165 -10.21 -46.24 -47.35
C MET A 165 -10.76 -44.83 -47.53
N LYS A 166 -11.66 -44.60 -48.50
CA LYS A 166 -12.31 -43.29 -48.69
C LYS A 166 -13.17 -42.89 -47.49
N LEU A 167 -13.95 -43.83 -46.93
CA LEU A 167 -14.72 -43.59 -45.70
C LEU A 167 -13.81 -43.25 -44.52
N LYS A 168 -12.75 -44.03 -44.28
CA LYS A 168 -11.76 -43.78 -43.21
C LYS A 168 -11.04 -42.43 -43.37
N ILE A 169 -10.75 -42.01 -44.60
CA ILE A 169 -10.19 -40.68 -44.89
C ILE A 169 -11.21 -39.57 -44.58
N GLN A 170 -12.48 -39.75 -44.93
CA GLN A 170 -13.54 -38.80 -44.61
C GLN A 170 -13.76 -38.68 -43.10
N GLU A 171 -13.93 -39.80 -42.39
CA GLU A 171 -14.08 -39.86 -40.92
C GLU A 171 -12.92 -39.13 -40.22
N LYS A 172 -11.68 -39.41 -40.61
CA LYS A 172 -10.49 -38.75 -40.05
C LYS A 172 -10.37 -37.28 -40.43
N ASN A 173 -10.96 -36.86 -41.54
CA ASN A 173 -11.02 -35.44 -41.89
C ASN A 173 -12.10 -34.71 -41.06
N GLU A 174 -13.27 -35.31 -40.86
CA GLU A 174 -14.35 -34.78 -40.01
C GLU A 174 -13.93 -34.69 -38.53
N GLU A 175 -13.21 -35.68 -38.00
CA GLU A 175 -12.57 -35.60 -36.68
C GLU A 175 -11.61 -34.40 -36.59
N ARG A 176 -10.73 -34.24 -37.59
CA ARG A 176 -9.76 -33.12 -37.61
C ARG A 176 -10.43 -31.76 -37.74
N VAL A 177 -11.55 -31.65 -38.46
CA VAL A 177 -12.34 -30.42 -38.53
C VAL A 177 -12.93 -30.09 -37.15
N LYS A 178 -13.57 -31.06 -36.48
CA LYS A 178 -14.13 -30.88 -35.12
C LYS A 178 -13.06 -30.47 -34.09
N ILE A 179 -11.87 -31.08 -34.13
CA ILE A 179 -10.74 -30.71 -33.25
C ILE A 179 -10.25 -29.28 -33.54
N VAL A 180 -10.21 -28.87 -34.80
CA VAL A 180 -9.83 -27.49 -35.20
C VAL A 180 -10.93 -26.48 -34.87
N GLU A 181 -12.20 -26.89 -34.81
CA GLU A 181 -13.32 -26.04 -34.40
C GLU A 181 -13.34 -25.84 -32.88
N GLN A 182 -13.24 -26.92 -32.10
CA GLN A 182 -13.08 -26.84 -30.64
C GLN A 182 -11.86 -25.98 -30.27
N GLY A 183 -10.71 -26.21 -30.91
CA GLY A 183 -9.51 -25.41 -30.67
C GLY A 183 -9.67 -23.91 -30.99
N LYS A 184 -10.57 -23.52 -31.91
CA LYS A 184 -10.89 -22.10 -32.14
C LYS A 184 -11.78 -21.53 -31.05
N GLU A 185 -12.75 -22.30 -30.55
CA GLU A 185 -13.64 -21.92 -29.45
C GLU A 185 -12.88 -21.79 -28.12
N ASP A 186 -11.96 -22.71 -27.85
CA ASP A 186 -11.02 -22.66 -26.72
C ASP A 186 -10.13 -21.41 -26.82
N ILE A 187 -9.57 -21.11 -28.01
CA ILE A 187 -8.75 -19.91 -28.23
C ILE A 187 -9.59 -18.62 -28.08
N ALA A 188 -10.85 -18.61 -28.53
CA ALA A 188 -11.73 -17.45 -28.39
C ALA A 188 -12.07 -17.20 -26.91
N SER A 189 -12.55 -18.21 -26.20
CA SER A 189 -12.91 -18.11 -24.78
C SER A 189 -11.70 -17.75 -23.91
N LEU A 190 -10.51 -18.32 -24.15
CA LEU A 190 -9.28 -17.94 -23.45
C LEU A 190 -8.86 -16.49 -23.74
N LYS A 191 -8.99 -16.02 -24.98
CA LYS A 191 -8.72 -14.63 -25.35
C LYS A 191 -9.66 -13.67 -24.61
N ASP A 192 -10.94 -14.01 -24.50
CA ASP A 192 -11.93 -13.17 -23.84
C ASP A 192 -11.70 -13.12 -22.31
N HIS A 193 -11.38 -14.25 -21.66
CA HIS A 193 -10.93 -14.28 -20.26
C HIS A 193 -9.68 -13.40 -20.02
N VAL A 194 -8.72 -13.40 -20.97
CA VAL A 194 -7.53 -12.54 -20.90
C VAL A 194 -7.87 -11.06 -21.08
N GLN A 195 -8.92 -10.71 -21.85
CA GLN A 195 -9.40 -9.33 -21.95
C GLN A 195 -10.17 -8.90 -20.68
N GLU A 196 -11.01 -9.77 -20.13
CA GLU A 196 -11.72 -9.53 -18.86
C GLU A 196 -10.74 -9.33 -17.71
N MET A 197 -9.76 -10.22 -17.53
CA MET A 197 -8.72 -10.07 -16.50
C MET A 197 -7.94 -8.76 -16.66
N LYS A 198 -7.60 -8.34 -17.88
CA LYS A 198 -6.92 -7.05 -18.10
C LYS A 198 -7.82 -5.86 -17.74
N ALA A 199 -9.09 -5.88 -18.12
CA ALA A 199 -10.05 -4.85 -17.75
C ALA A 199 -10.24 -4.77 -16.23
N LYS A 200 -10.35 -5.93 -15.57
CA LYS A 200 -10.46 -6.06 -14.11
C LYS A 200 -9.23 -5.51 -13.39
N ILE A 201 -8.03 -5.94 -13.76
CA ILE A 201 -6.76 -5.46 -13.16
C ILE A 201 -6.64 -3.94 -13.28
N ILE A 202 -6.96 -3.36 -14.44
CA ILE A 202 -6.92 -1.90 -14.66
C ILE A 202 -7.95 -1.14 -13.79
N MET A 203 -9.08 -1.76 -13.46
CA MET A 203 -10.06 -1.16 -12.54
C MET A 203 -9.67 -1.35 -11.06
N GLU A 204 -9.12 -2.50 -10.70
CA GLU A 204 -8.60 -2.78 -9.36
C GLU A 204 -7.39 -1.90 -9.03
N GLU A 205 -6.45 -1.70 -9.96
CA GLU A 205 -5.33 -0.76 -9.85
C GLU A 205 -5.82 0.68 -9.59
N LYS A 206 -6.78 1.17 -10.38
CA LYS A 206 -7.39 2.50 -10.20
C LYS A 206 -8.14 2.63 -8.88
N TYR A 207 -8.80 1.57 -8.43
CA TYR A 207 -9.50 1.53 -7.14
C TYR A 207 -8.49 1.57 -5.99
N ILE A 208 -7.48 0.70 -5.99
CA ILE A 208 -6.43 0.62 -4.95
C ILE A 208 -5.65 1.93 -4.88
N THR A 209 -5.30 2.53 -6.02
CA THR A 209 -4.61 3.83 -6.06
C THR A 209 -5.46 4.92 -5.41
N ARG A 210 -6.72 5.07 -5.82
CA ARG A 210 -7.64 6.08 -5.25
C ARG A 210 -7.94 5.84 -3.77
N TYR A 211 -8.12 4.58 -3.37
CA TYR A 211 -8.31 4.21 -1.97
C TYR A 211 -7.09 4.59 -1.13
N SER A 212 -5.89 4.32 -1.64
CA SER A 212 -4.63 4.64 -0.96
C SER A 212 -4.38 6.15 -0.88
N THR A 213 -4.66 6.93 -1.93
CA THR A 213 -4.51 8.39 -1.87
C THR A 213 -5.52 9.01 -0.89
N VAL A 214 -6.81 8.62 -0.97
CA VAL A 214 -7.83 9.13 -0.04
C VAL A 214 -7.53 8.73 1.41
N LYS A 215 -7.03 7.52 1.66
CA LYS A 215 -6.64 7.09 3.01
C LYS A 215 -5.41 7.84 3.55
N LEU A 216 -4.47 8.20 2.67
CA LEU A 216 -3.32 9.03 3.01
C LEU A 216 -3.74 10.48 3.27
N GLU A 217 -4.60 11.07 2.44
CA GLU A 217 -5.19 12.41 2.60
C GLU A 217 -6.00 12.52 3.90
N GLU A 218 -6.81 11.51 4.24
CA GLU A 218 -7.55 11.42 5.50
C GLU A 218 -6.59 11.37 6.71
N PHE A 219 -5.52 10.58 6.63
CA PHE A 219 -4.53 10.45 7.69
C PHE A 219 -3.70 11.74 7.86
N GLN A 220 -3.30 12.37 6.74
CA GLN A 220 -2.62 13.66 6.71
C GLN A 220 -3.48 14.72 7.40
N SER A 221 -4.74 14.88 6.98
CA SER A 221 -5.67 15.86 7.60
C SER A 221 -5.89 15.59 9.09
N GLN A 222 -5.96 14.32 9.52
CA GLN A 222 -6.02 13.96 10.93
C GLN A 222 -4.73 14.26 11.71
N CYS A 223 -3.57 14.28 11.07
CA CYS A 223 -2.31 14.70 11.69
C CYS A 223 -2.26 16.23 11.77
N ASP A 224 -2.55 16.93 10.67
CA ASP A 224 -2.56 18.40 10.59
C ASP A 224 -3.51 18.99 11.65
N GLN A 225 -4.72 18.46 11.79
CA GLN A 225 -5.70 18.88 12.83
C GLN A 225 -5.19 18.67 14.27
N LYS A 226 -4.40 17.62 14.53
CA LYS A 226 -3.79 17.38 15.85
C LYS A 226 -2.62 18.32 16.09
N GLU A 227 -1.81 18.55 15.07
CA GLU A 227 -0.67 19.46 15.12
C GLU A 227 -1.14 20.91 15.37
N ASP A 228 -2.15 21.37 14.64
CA ASP A 228 -2.71 22.72 14.81
C ASP A 228 -3.41 22.91 16.16
N LYS A 229 -4.05 21.86 16.70
CA LYS A 229 -4.55 21.88 18.08
C LYS A 229 -3.42 22.04 19.10
N ILE A 230 -2.29 21.35 18.91
CA ILE A 230 -1.10 21.46 19.77
C ILE A 230 -0.43 22.83 19.61
N LYS A 231 -0.27 23.35 18.38
CA LYS A 231 0.21 24.73 18.11
C LYS A 231 -0.68 25.77 18.80
N GLY A 232 -2.00 25.62 18.72
CA GLY A 232 -2.96 26.50 19.40
C GLY A 232 -2.76 26.51 20.92
N GLN A 233 -2.60 25.33 21.53
CA GLN A 233 -2.30 25.21 22.96
C GLN A 233 -0.92 25.80 23.31
N MET A 234 0.10 25.56 22.50
CA MET A 234 1.45 26.11 22.69
C MET A 234 1.45 27.64 22.61
N ASN A 235 0.78 28.22 21.62
CA ASN A 235 0.64 29.67 21.46
C ASN A 235 -0.13 30.30 22.63
N PHE A 236 -1.19 29.66 23.13
CA PHE A 236 -1.93 30.11 24.31
C PHE A 236 -1.05 30.09 25.57
N ILE A 237 -0.31 29.01 25.81
CA ILE A 237 0.62 28.90 26.95
C ILE A 237 1.75 29.94 26.84
N GLN A 238 2.31 30.15 25.64
CA GLN A 238 3.36 31.13 25.41
C GLN A 238 2.87 32.58 25.60
N SER A 239 1.63 32.87 25.21
CA SER A 239 0.99 34.17 25.46
C SER A 239 0.80 34.41 26.97
N ASN A 240 0.21 33.45 27.69
CA ASN A 240 0.01 33.53 29.14
C ASN A 240 1.35 33.67 29.88
N ARG A 241 2.38 32.92 29.46
CA ARG A 241 3.74 33.04 30.00
C ARG A 241 4.32 34.44 29.79
N SER A 242 4.17 35.03 28.61
CA SER A 242 4.65 36.39 28.34
C SER A 242 3.91 37.45 29.17
N ILE A 243 2.62 37.23 29.46
CA ILE A 243 1.84 38.11 30.35
C ILE A 243 2.35 37.96 31.80
N GLU A 244 2.55 36.74 32.28
CA GLU A 244 3.05 36.45 33.63
C GLU A 244 4.47 37.00 33.84
N GLU A 245 5.37 36.80 32.88
CA GLU A 245 6.74 37.34 32.92
C GLU A 245 6.75 38.88 33.00
N ARG A 246 5.81 39.55 32.32
CA ARG A 246 5.63 41.01 32.43
C ARG A 246 5.05 41.41 33.79
N VAL A 247 3.98 40.78 34.26
CA VAL A 247 3.36 41.10 35.56
C VAL A 247 4.34 40.86 36.71
N HIS A 248 5.12 39.78 36.65
CA HIS A 248 6.19 39.51 37.59
C HIS A 248 7.28 40.61 37.57
N ALA A 249 7.68 41.10 36.39
CA ALA A 249 8.64 42.19 36.27
C ALA A 249 8.09 43.52 36.85
N GLU A 250 6.85 43.88 36.54
CA GLU A 250 6.17 45.06 37.08
C GLU A 250 6.05 45.00 38.61
N PHE A 251 5.61 43.86 39.15
CA PHE A 251 5.51 43.61 40.59
C PHE A 251 6.89 43.64 41.29
N THR A 252 7.92 43.06 40.66
CA THR A 252 9.30 43.10 41.16
C THR A 252 9.85 44.52 41.19
N SER A 253 9.58 45.35 40.17
CA SER A 253 9.95 46.77 40.20
C SER A 253 9.26 47.50 41.35
N TYR A 254 7.93 47.36 41.47
CA TYR A 254 7.16 48.00 42.53
C TYR A 254 7.65 47.61 43.95
N LEU A 255 7.98 46.34 44.18
CA LEU A 255 8.56 45.90 45.45
C LEU A 255 9.96 46.50 45.69
N ASN A 256 10.82 46.53 44.69
CA ASN A 256 12.15 47.15 44.80
C ASN A 256 12.07 48.66 45.07
N ASP A 257 11.17 49.37 44.39
CA ASP A 257 10.90 50.80 44.60
C ASP A 257 10.34 51.04 46.02
N ARG A 258 9.44 50.18 46.50
CA ARG A 258 8.91 50.27 47.87
C ARG A 258 9.97 49.97 48.93
N ILE A 259 10.84 49.00 48.71
CA ILE A 259 11.99 48.70 49.60
C ILE A 259 12.98 49.88 49.60
N SER A 260 13.28 50.46 48.43
CA SER A 260 14.14 51.65 48.28
C SER A 260 13.57 52.87 49.02
N TYR A 261 12.25 53.11 48.91
CA TYR A 261 11.55 54.13 49.68
C TYR A 261 11.64 53.90 51.19
N LEU A 262 11.38 52.67 51.65
CA LEU A 262 11.40 52.34 53.08
C LEU A 262 12.80 52.48 53.68
N LYS A 263 13.86 52.05 52.97
CA LYS A 263 15.26 52.24 53.40
C LYS A 263 15.62 53.72 53.56
N LYS A 264 15.30 54.57 52.58
CA LYS A 264 15.54 56.02 52.67
C LYS A 264 14.79 56.68 53.85
N HIS A 265 13.62 56.16 54.18
CA HIS A 265 12.84 56.62 55.32
C HIS A 265 13.44 56.13 56.66
N GLU A 266 13.91 54.88 56.73
CA GLU A 266 14.67 54.32 57.86
C GLU A 266 15.97 55.11 58.11
N GLU A 267 16.78 55.32 57.06
CA GLU A 267 17.99 56.16 57.07
C GLU A 267 17.71 57.57 57.61
N TYR A 268 16.64 58.23 57.13
CA TYR A 268 16.22 59.55 57.61
C TYR A 268 15.84 59.56 59.10
N TRP A 269 15.07 58.58 59.57
CA TRP A 269 14.68 58.51 60.98
C TRP A 269 15.82 58.12 61.90
N GLN A 270 16.77 57.29 61.43
CA GLN A 270 18.01 57.01 62.15
C GLN A 270 18.86 58.28 62.26
N GLU A 271 19.15 58.97 61.15
CA GLU A 271 19.96 60.19 61.15
C GLU A 271 19.33 61.29 62.02
N LYS A 272 18.00 61.41 62.00
CA LYS A 272 17.26 62.30 62.91
C LYS A 272 17.39 61.87 64.37
N SER A 273 17.17 60.59 64.68
CA SER A 273 17.30 60.08 66.04
C SER A 273 18.71 60.30 66.59
N ASP A 274 19.75 60.08 65.80
CA ASP A 274 21.14 60.34 66.20
C ASP A 274 21.39 61.83 66.45
N LYS A 275 20.85 62.74 65.61
CA LYS A 275 20.90 64.19 65.83
C LYS A 275 20.19 64.60 67.13
N ASP A 276 18.97 64.13 67.36
CA ASP A 276 18.17 64.43 68.56
C ASP A 276 18.89 63.89 69.82
N ILE A 277 19.46 62.67 69.75
CA ILE A 277 20.29 62.08 70.81
C ILE A 277 21.58 62.89 71.07
N MET A 278 22.24 63.43 70.03
CA MET A 278 23.40 64.31 70.20
C MET A 278 23.02 65.63 70.87
N GLN A 279 21.89 66.24 70.49
CA GLN A 279 21.37 67.46 71.11
C GLN A 279 21.05 67.22 72.60
N PHE A 280 20.29 66.19 72.94
CA PHE A 280 19.98 65.87 74.35
C PHE A 280 21.24 65.53 75.16
N LYS A 281 22.25 64.87 74.58
CA LYS A 281 23.56 64.66 75.23
C LYS A 281 24.29 65.99 75.48
N GLN A 282 24.24 66.93 74.54
CA GLN A 282 24.85 68.26 74.68
C GLN A 282 24.13 69.09 75.75
N GLU A 283 22.79 69.14 75.73
CA GLU A 283 21.99 69.83 76.75
C GLU A 283 22.21 69.23 78.14
N LEU A 284 22.18 67.90 78.27
CA LEU A 284 22.45 67.19 79.53
C LEU A 284 23.84 67.53 80.08
N ASN A 285 24.86 67.64 79.22
CA ASN A 285 26.20 68.07 79.64
C ASN A 285 26.23 69.56 80.03
N GLN A 286 25.59 70.46 79.27
CA GLN A 286 25.45 71.86 79.69
C GLN A 286 24.73 71.99 81.06
N LEU A 287 23.74 71.15 81.35
CA LEU A 287 23.04 71.13 82.63
C LEU A 287 23.91 70.55 83.76
N LYS A 288 24.75 69.55 83.49
CA LYS A 288 25.79 69.09 84.43
C LYS A 288 26.79 70.22 84.73
N ASP A 289 27.33 70.88 83.72
CA ASP A 289 28.26 72.00 83.87
C ASP A 289 27.65 73.16 84.68
N LYS A 290 26.39 73.52 84.40
CA LYS A 290 25.64 74.54 85.15
C LYS A 290 25.43 74.10 86.61
N LYS A 291 25.06 72.82 86.85
CA LYS A 291 24.92 72.25 88.19
C LYS A 291 26.24 72.27 88.96
N GLU A 292 27.35 71.90 88.33
CA GLU A 292 28.67 71.89 88.95
C GLU A 292 29.16 73.32 89.26
N LYS A 293 29.03 74.26 88.32
CA LYS A 293 29.35 75.68 88.55
C LYS A 293 28.54 76.27 89.70
N ASN A 294 27.24 75.98 89.76
CA ASN A 294 26.39 76.42 90.87
C ASN A 294 26.78 75.77 92.21
N LEU A 295 27.13 74.48 92.20
CA LEU A 295 27.56 73.73 93.39
C LEU A 295 28.93 74.21 93.89
N ASN A 296 29.85 74.57 93.00
CA ASN A 296 31.13 75.17 93.36
C ASN A 296 30.95 76.62 93.87
N LYS A 297 30.06 77.43 93.26
CA LYS A 297 29.70 78.75 93.80
C LYS A 297 29.05 78.66 95.19
N LEU A 298 28.24 77.62 95.45
CA LEU A 298 27.67 77.35 96.77
C LEU A 298 28.75 76.95 97.80
N LYS A 299 29.76 76.16 97.41
CA LYS A 299 30.94 75.87 98.26
C LYS A 299 31.73 77.14 98.58
N GLU A 300 32.04 77.96 97.57
CA GLU A 300 32.74 79.24 97.75
C GLU A 300 32.00 80.14 98.74
N LEU A 301 30.69 80.34 98.54
CA LEU A 301 29.86 81.13 99.44
C LEU A 301 29.81 80.51 100.85
N SER A 302 29.75 79.19 100.97
CA SER A 302 29.79 78.51 102.27
C SER A 302 31.14 78.66 103.00
N SER A 303 32.26 78.72 102.26
CA SER A 303 33.57 79.05 102.84
C SER A 303 33.59 80.50 103.31
N LEU A 304 33.20 81.43 102.43
CA LEU A 304 33.17 82.87 102.72
C LEU A 304 32.25 83.22 103.89
N TYR A 305 31.10 82.53 104.04
CA TYR A 305 30.24 82.67 105.22
C TYR A 305 30.92 82.20 106.51
N LYS A 306 31.65 81.07 106.48
CA LYS A 306 32.42 80.58 107.64
C LYS A 306 33.61 81.49 107.98
N GLU A 307 34.24 82.07 106.96
CA GLU A 307 35.31 83.05 107.13
C GLU A 307 34.79 84.34 107.78
N TYR A 308 33.66 84.89 107.30
CA TYR A 308 33.00 86.02 107.96
C TYR A 308 32.48 85.68 109.36
N GLU A 309 31.91 84.50 109.57
CA GLU A 309 31.48 84.03 110.89
C GLU A 309 32.67 83.92 111.86
N ALA A 310 33.80 83.36 111.42
CA ALA A 310 35.03 83.30 112.20
C ALA A 310 35.59 84.70 112.53
N VAL A 311 35.54 85.65 111.58
CA VAL A 311 35.93 87.05 111.83
C VAL A 311 35.00 87.73 112.83
N VAL A 312 33.67 87.56 112.70
CA VAL A 312 32.68 88.12 113.64
C VAL A 312 32.82 87.50 115.03
N LEU A 313 33.08 86.20 115.12
CA LEU A 313 33.38 85.52 116.38
C LEU A 313 34.70 86.02 116.98
N SER A 314 35.75 86.21 116.18
CA SER A 314 37.04 86.75 116.63
C SER A 314 36.91 88.17 117.16
N ASP A 315 36.25 89.07 116.42
CA ASP A 315 35.98 90.46 116.83
C ASP A 315 35.11 90.53 118.10
N ARG A 316 34.13 89.62 118.24
CA ARG A 316 33.33 89.47 119.47
C ARG A 316 34.17 88.97 120.66
N ILE A 317 35.05 87.99 120.44
CA ILE A 317 35.98 87.48 121.46
C ILE A 317 37.01 88.55 121.85
N GLU A 318 37.49 89.36 120.89
CA GLU A 318 38.45 90.42 121.14
C GLU A 318 37.83 91.60 121.90
N LYS A 319 36.58 91.97 121.59
CA LYS A 319 35.79 92.94 122.38
C LYS A 319 35.50 92.44 123.79
N GLU A 320 35.21 91.16 123.97
CA GLU A 320 35.03 90.57 125.30
C GLU A 320 36.35 90.56 126.10
N LYS A 321 37.47 90.17 125.45
CA LYS A 321 38.82 90.26 126.02
C LYS A 321 39.29 91.70 126.27
N ALA A 322 38.77 92.68 125.53
CA ALA A 322 39.03 94.11 125.79
C ALA A 322 38.31 94.53 127.07
N ARG A 323 37.01 94.25 127.21
CA ARG A 323 36.25 94.54 128.43
C ARG A 323 36.86 93.85 129.66
N GLN A 324 37.24 92.57 129.55
CA GLN A 324 37.92 91.86 130.65
C GLN A 324 39.26 92.48 131.03
N ARG A 325 40.01 93.06 130.09
CA ARG A 325 41.24 93.81 130.40
C ARG A 325 40.96 95.18 131.03
N GLU A 326 39.88 95.85 130.64
CA GLU A 326 39.43 97.09 131.27
C GLU A 326 38.94 96.81 132.71
N GLU A 327 38.13 95.78 132.92
CA GLU A 327 37.69 95.30 134.24
C GLU A 327 38.88 94.88 135.12
N GLN A 328 39.88 94.17 134.57
CA GLN A 328 41.12 93.86 135.29
C GLN A 328 41.92 95.13 135.62
N ALA A 329 42.06 96.07 134.69
CA ALA A 329 42.77 97.33 134.93
C ALA A 329 42.05 98.22 135.97
N GLU A 330 40.71 98.22 136.01
CA GLU A 330 39.94 98.88 137.06
C GLU A 330 40.12 98.20 138.42
N LEU A 331 40.13 96.86 138.47
CA LEU A 331 40.40 96.10 139.69
C LEU A 331 41.84 96.30 140.21
N GLU A 332 42.83 96.32 139.31
CA GLU A 332 44.23 96.63 139.63
C GLU A 332 44.39 98.08 140.10
N LEU A 333 43.74 99.05 139.44
CA LEU A 333 43.76 100.46 139.83
C LEU A 333 43.04 100.68 141.17
N HIS A 334 41.95 99.96 141.44
CA HIS A 334 41.26 99.96 142.73
C HIS A 334 42.11 99.32 143.84
N ALA A 335 42.82 98.23 143.54
CA ALA A 335 43.78 97.61 144.45
C ALA A 335 44.98 98.55 144.73
N ALA A 336 45.54 99.19 143.70
CA ALA A 336 46.58 100.19 143.82
C ALA A 336 46.11 101.41 144.63
N CYS A 337 44.88 101.88 144.44
CA CYS A 337 44.26 102.92 145.27
C CYS A 337 44.09 102.48 146.73
N LYS A 338 43.71 101.23 147.00
CA LYS A 338 43.68 100.66 148.37
C LYS A 338 45.06 100.62 149.00
N ILE A 339 46.09 100.17 148.26
CA ILE A 339 47.49 100.14 148.73
C ILE A 339 48.00 101.56 148.99
N GLN A 340 47.74 102.52 148.09
CA GLN A 340 48.11 103.92 148.30
C GLN A 340 47.39 104.53 149.51
N ASN A 341 46.13 104.20 149.75
CA ASN A 341 45.36 104.75 150.89
C ASN A 341 45.77 104.10 152.22
N TRP A 342 46.11 102.81 152.22
CA TRP A 342 46.75 102.13 153.35
C TRP A 342 48.11 102.77 153.68
N TRP A 343 48.96 102.99 152.67
CA TRP A 343 50.27 103.64 152.85
C TRP A 343 50.14 105.10 153.33
N ARG A 344 49.19 105.87 152.78
CA ARG A 344 48.85 107.23 153.26
C ARG A 344 48.43 107.22 154.73
N THR A 345 47.64 106.24 155.15
CA THR A 345 47.19 106.08 156.55
C THR A 345 48.37 105.77 157.48
N ILE A 346 49.28 104.87 157.07
CA ILE A 346 50.51 104.57 157.82
C ILE A 346 51.41 105.80 157.96
N CYS A 347 51.61 106.58 156.88
CA CYS A 347 52.41 107.81 156.93
C CYS A 347 51.84 108.85 157.91
N VAL A 348 50.51 108.94 158.00
CA VAL A 348 49.80 109.81 158.96
C VAL A 348 49.94 109.29 160.40
N GLN A 349 49.84 107.98 160.63
CA GLN A 349 49.95 107.40 161.99
C GLN A 349 51.39 107.44 162.55
N HIS A 350 52.42 107.28 161.70
CA HIS A 350 53.82 107.25 162.13
C HIS A 350 54.56 108.60 162.05
N ASN A 351 53.86 109.71 161.79
CA ASN A 351 54.45 111.07 161.70
C ASN A 351 55.62 111.19 160.69
N LEU A 352 55.56 110.45 159.58
CA LEU A 352 56.55 110.49 158.51
C LEU A 352 55.96 111.20 157.28
N GLY A 353 56.33 112.47 157.10
CA GLY A 353 55.84 113.28 155.97
C GLY A 353 55.65 114.77 156.29
N PRO A 354 55.08 115.56 155.36
CA PRO A 354 55.17 117.02 155.34
C PRO A 354 54.25 117.78 156.33
N TYR A 355 53.90 117.19 157.47
CA TYR A 355 53.00 117.77 158.48
C TYR A 355 53.71 118.33 159.74
N GLY A 356 55.04 118.47 159.67
CA GLY A 356 55.89 119.18 160.65
C GLY A 356 55.88 120.72 160.53
N LYS A 357 56.35 121.43 161.57
CA LYS A 357 56.11 122.89 161.73
C LYS A 357 57.17 123.81 161.08
N LYS A 358 56.75 124.68 160.13
CA LYS A 358 57.29 126.03 159.76
C LYS A 358 58.68 126.08 159.03
N LYS A 359 59.05 127.05 158.15
CA LYS A 359 58.35 128.17 157.43
C LYS A 359 59.20 128.79 156.26
N ARG A 360 58.51 129.42 155.28
CA ARG A 360 58.83 130.67 154.48
C ARG A 360 59.67 130.66 153.16
N LYS A 361 59.06 131.28 152.11
CA LYS A 361 59.59 131.98 150.89
C LYS A 361 60.35 131.12 149.84
N GLY A 362 60.33 131.37 148.51
CA GLY A 362 59.71 132.36 147.59
C GLY A 362 60.51 132.44 146.25
N LYS A 363 60.15 133.07 145.11
CA LYS A 363 58.96 133.83 144.60
C LYS A 363 59.11 134.10 143.06
N GLY A 364 58.16 133.70 142.21
CA GLY A 364 58.13 133.94 140.72
C GLY A 364 58.24 132.64 139.91
N SER A 365 58.04 132.53 138.58
CA SER A 365 57.77 133.47 137.46
C SER A 365 57.55 132.62 136.16
N LYS A 366 56.84 132.93 135.05
CA LYS A 366 55.82 133.95 134.65
C LYS A 366 55.30 133.69 133.19
N GLY A 367 54.15 133.02 133.00
CA GLY A 367 53.42 132.90 131.69
C GLY A 367 53.69 131.63 130.85
N LYS A 368 53.07 131.41 129.67
CA LYS A 368 52.05 132.18 128.91
C LYS A 368 51.43 131.34 127.76
N LYS A 369 50.12 131.51 127.44
CA LYS A 369 49.42 131.18 126.15
C LYS A 369 49.31 129.67 125.77
N GLU A 370 48.39 129.19 124.91
CA GLU A 370 47.12 129.73 124.34
C GLU A 370 46.08 128.63 123.98
N LYS A 371 44.93 129.07 123.43
CA LYS A 371 43.73 128.35 122.91
C LYS A 371 43.97 127.00 122.17
N GLY A 372 43.02 126.07 122.11
CA GLY A 372 41.67 126.00 122.71
C GLY A 372 40.54 125.56 121.75
N LYS A 373 39.28 125.61 122.23
CA LYS A 373 37.99 125.33 121.54
C LYS A 373 37.67 123.87 121.12
N LYS A 374 36.50 123.42 121.61
CA LYS A 374 35.34 122.77 120.94
C LYS A 374 35.61 121.87 119.71
N LYS A 375 34.91 120.74 119.58
CA LYS A 375 33.53 120.49 120.05
C LYS A 375 33.35 119.09 120.63
#